data_AF-A0A9P3C642-F1
#
_entry.id   AF-A0A9P3C642-F1
#
_cell.length_a   1.000
_cell.length_b   1.000
_cell.length_c   1.000
_cell.angle_alpha   90.00
_cell.angle_beta   90.00
_cell.angle_gamma   90.00
#
_symmetry.space_group_name_H-M   'P 1'
#
loop_
_entity.id
_entity.type
_entity.pdbx_description
1 polymer ?
#
loop_
_entity_poly.entity_id
_entity_poly.type
_entity_poly.pdbx_seq_one_letter_code
_entity_poly.pdbx_strand_id
1 'polypeptide(L)'
;MSSTQLALFLTVDYLDWPGDTYRLSLVNKALYSLLQDPLYKRLLQPGSSRHNGTYLHFAAHENHLSLLQRLVRRGGNLQRLNDISRSPLHYAVGRKHKDICRWIAATDPATLEQRNGQGATTLLMAAKAREWDLCRVLLECGADVNAAGPSHGWTCLHYAAGEGTREMVELILNHGGDLGAVTKGGGTPLRMAVRCNNTDLIKVMVDYGADIHAVDDTGTSIVHWALEDGNLTNVQLLVELGASVRVKDARGHTPLHWAAQRGHVDICEWLLRYGGAQENVNAQCNGFLTPLYYAAKEGHREVCRVLQNHGGDFGGLFIMR
;
A
#
# COMPACT_ATOMS: atom_id res chain seq x y z
N MET A 1 -32.87 29.86 -34.60
CA MET A 1 -32.41 28.46 -34.78
C MET A 1 -32.20 28.22 -36.27
N SER A 2 -31.15 27.57 -36.80
CA SER A 2 -29.97 26.95 -36.18
C SER A 2 -29.09 26.25 -37.26
N SER A 3 -27.80 26.57 -37.34
CA SER A 3 -26.71 25.69 -37.84
C SER A 3 -25.34 26.33 -37.59
N THR A 4 -25.33 27.66 -37.45
CA THR A 4 -24.39 28.49 -36.65
C THR A 4 -24.40 28.19 -35.14
N GLN A 5 -25.24 27.25 -34.68
CA GLN A 5 -25.24 26.68 -33.33
C GLN A 5 -24.32 25.45 -33.17
N LEU A 6 -23.63 25.01 -34.24
CA LEU A 6 -22.65 23.90 -34.21
C LEU A 6 -21.20 24.40 -34.37
N ALA A 7 -20.96 25.63 -33.92
CA ALA A 7 -19.65 26.25 -33.82
C ALA A 7 -18.79 25.80 -32.63
N LEU A 8 -19.18 24.82 -31.79
CA LEU A 8 -18.65 24.84 -30.41
C LEU A 8 -18.20 23.53 -29.74
N PHE A 9 -18.27 22.35 -30.38
CA PHE A 9 -18.34 21.11 -29.56
C PHE A 9 -17.11 20.19 -29.47
N LEU A 10 -16.08 20.22 -30.34
CA LEU A 10 -15.18 19.04 -30.37
C LEU A 10 -13.67 19.23 -30.44
N THR A 11 -13.10 20.43 -30.48
CA THR A 11 -11.64 20.53 -30.50
C THR A 11 -11.10 21.69 -29.66
N VAL A 12 -10.43 21.28 -28.58
CA VAL A 12 -9.58 22.08 -27.67
C VAL A 12 -10.33 22.76 -26.51
N ASP A 13 -11.02 21.90 -25.76
CA ASP A 13 -11.39 21.89 -24.33
C ASP A 13 -12.06 23.13 -23.68
N TYR A 14 -13.31 22.94 -23.22
CA TYR A 14 -14.02 23.83 -22.28
C TYR A 14 -13.23 23.98 -20.95
N LEU A 15 -12.52 25.10 -20.83
CA LEU A 15 -12.50 25.95 -19.64
C LEU A 15 -13.10 27.31 -20.07
N ASP A 16 -13.97 27.84 -19.23
CA ASP A 16 -14.87 28.97 -19.50
C ASP A 16 -14.17 30.34 -19.71
N TRP A 17 -14.62 31.04 -20.78
CA TRP A 17 -14.96 32.48 -20.90
C TRP A 17 -13.87 33.56 -21.22
N PRO A 18 -14.24 34.78 -21.70
CA PRO A 18 -14.11 35.18 -23.11
C PRO A 18 -13.19 36.40 -23.38
N GLY A 19 -12.77 36.55 -24.64
CA GLY A 19 -12.25 37.81 -25.20
C GLY A 19 -10.74 37.83 -25.48
N ASP A 20 -10.37 37.64 -26.75
CA ASP A 20 -9.45 38.51 -27.50
C ASP A 20 -8.94 37.82 -28.78
N THR A 21 -9.22 38.48 -29.91
CA THR A 21 -8.94 38.06 -31.29
C THR A 21 -7.44 37.90 -31.60
N TYR A 22 -6.55 38.36 -30.71
CA TYR A 22 -5.09 38.24 -30.87
C TYR A 22 -4.56 36.81 -30.63
N ARG A 23 -5.26 35.98 -29.82
CA ARG A 23 -4.83 34.61 -29.49
C ARG A 23 -5.05 33.60 -30.62
N LEU A 24 -5.99 33.87 -31.54
CA LEU A 24 -6.34 33.00 -32.69
C LEU A 24 -5.19 32.83 -33.69
N SER A 25 -4.38 33.86 -33.91
CA SER A 25 -3.22 33.77 -34.82
C SER A 25 -2.08 32.91 -34.25
N LEU A 26 -1.90 32.94 -32.92
CA LEU A 26 -0.86 32.21 -32.21
C LEU A 26 -1.18 30.71 -32.10
N VAL A 27 -2.46 30.38 -31.90
CA VAL A 27 -3.00 29.01 -31.85
C VAL A 27 -2.96 28.37 -33.24
N ASN A 28 -3.34 29.10 -34.29
CA ASN A 28 -3.25 28.63 -35.67
C ASN A 28 -1.79 28.37 -36.11
N LYS A 29 -0.82 29.21 -35.73
CA LYS A 29 0.61 28.94 -35.98
C LYS A 29 1.15 27.72 -35.22
N ALA A 30 0.65 27.47 -34.00
CA ALA A 30 1.06 26.32 -33.19
C ALA A 30 0.54 25.00 -33.79
N LEU A 31 -0.74 24.97 -34.17
CA LEU A 31 -1.37 23.85 -34.87
C LEU A 31 -0.69 23.56 -36.21
N TYR A 32 -0.34 24.59 -36.99
CA TYR A 32 0.35 24.42 -38.27
C TYR A 32 1.76 23.78 -38.12
N SER A 33 2.49 24.16 -37.08
CA SER A 33 3.79 23.55 -36.75
C SER A 33 3.67 22.14 -36.21
N LEU A 34 2.60 21.83 -35.46
CA LEU A 34 2.31 20.50 -34.94
C LEU A 34 1.90 19.53 -36.07
N LEU A 35 1.10 19.99 -37.03
CA LEU A 35 0.67 19.19 -38.21
C LEU A 35 1.81 18.77 -39.17
N GLN A 36 2.96 19.45 -39.09
CA GLN A 36 4.18 19.08 -39.81
C GLN A 36 4.95 17.94 -39.14
N ASP A 37 4.68 17.67 -37.85
CA ASP A 37 5.28 16.57 -37.11
C ASP A 37 4.65 15.23 -37.56
N PRO A 38 5.41 14.28 -38.12
CA PRO A 38 4.90 12.97 -38.53
C PRO A 38 4.16 12.23 -37.41
N LEU A 39 4.50 12.52 -36.17
CA LEU A 39 3.92 11.94 -34.96
C LEU A 39 2.51 12.51 -34.69
N TYR A 40 2.27 13.78 -35.03
CA TYR A 40 0.95 14.42 -34.94
C TYR A 40 -0.03 13.92 -36.00
N LYS A 41 0.46 13.51 -37.18
CA LYS A 41 -0.37 12.84 -38.20
C LYS A 41 -0.83 11.45 -37.76
N ARG A 42 -0.04 10.74 -36.95
CA ARG A 42 -0.41 9.45 -36.35
C ARG A 42 -1.53 9.59 -35.30
N LEU A 43 -1.54 10.71 -34.56
CA LEU A 43 -2.56 11.04 -33.55
C LEU A 43 -3.96 11.32 -34.14
N LEU A 44 -4.04 11.78 -35.39
CA LEU A 44 -5.32 12.04 -36.08
C LEU A 44 -5.98 10.78 -36.66
N GLN A 45 -5.36 9.60 -36.54
CA GLN A 45 -5.98 8.36 -37.02
C GLN A 45 -7.08 7.90 -36.05
N PRO A 46 -8.34 7.73 -36.55
CA PRO A 46 -9.44 7.23 -35.73
C PRO A 46 -9.11 5.81 -35.26
N GLY A 47 -8.99 5.64 -33.93
CA GLY A 47 -8.68 4.36 -33.27
C GLY A 47 -7.36 4.29 -32.50
N SER A 48 -6.52 5.34 -32.51
CA SER A 48 -5.19 5.32 -31.87
C SER A 48 -5.17 5.49 -30.34
N SER A 49 -6.26 5.94 -29.72
CA SER A 49 -6.43 5.89 -28.26
C SER A 49 -7.79 5.31 -27.90
N ARG A 50 -7.81 4.16 -27.22
CA ARG A 50 -9.05 3.53 -26.71
C ARG A 50 -9.71 4.33 -25.58
N HIS A 51 -9.07 5.39 -25.10
CA HIS A 51 -9.51 6.24 -24.01
C HIS A 51 -9.19 7.68 -24.44
N ASN A 52 -10.17 8.58 -24.41
CA ASN A 52 -10.15 9.94 -24.95
C ASN A 52 -9.13 10.88 -24.24
N GLY A 53 -7.86 10.51 -24.23
CA GLY A 53 -6.78 11.25 -23.60
C GLY A 53 -6.37 12.46 -24.44
N THR A 54 -6.19 13.61 -23.79
CA THR A 54 -5.64 14.81 -24.43
C THR A 54 -4.22 14.57 -24.96
N TYR A 55 -3.71 15.47 -25.81
CA TYR A 55 -2.32 15.41 -26.30
C TYR A 55 -1.26 15.34 -25.19
N LEU A 56 -1.56 15.87 -24.00
CA LEU A 56 -0.68 15.76 -22.83
C LEU A 56 -0.57 14.31 -22.33
N HIS A 57 -1.66 13.54 -22.35
CA HIS A 57 -1.64 12.12 -21.97
C HIS A 57 -0.76 11.32 -22.90
N PHE A 58 -0.87 11.55 -24.21
CA PHE A 58 -0.04 10.89 -25.21
C PHE A 58 1.43 11.28 -25.05
N ALA A 59 1.75 12.58 -24.92
CA ALA A 59 3.12 13.04 -24.73
C ALA A 59 3.75 12.44 -23.46
N ALA A 60 2.99 12.33 -22.37
CA ALA A 60 3.43 11.67 -21.15
C ALA A 60 3.59 10.15 -21.33
N HIS A 61 2.72 9.51 -22.10
CA HIS A 61 2.74 8.07 -22.39
C HIS A 61 3.92 7.63 -23.27
N GLU A 62 4.34 8.47 -24.22
CA GLU A 62 5.38 8.17 -25.21
C GLU A 62 6.75 8.78 -24.85
N ASN A 63 6.90 9.30 -23.64
CA ASN A 63 8.14 9.91 -23.14
C ASN A 63 8.59 11.17 -23.91
N HIS A 64 7.66 11.95 -24.45
CA HIS A 64 7.98 13.16 -25.23
C HIS A 64 7.96 14.43 -24.37
N LEU A 65 8.97 14.60 -23.50
CA LEU A 65 9.08 15.75 -22.60
C LEU A 65 9.00 17.12 -23.31
N SER A 66 9.69 17.27 -24.45
CA SER A 66 9.70 18.53 -25.22
C SER A 66 8.30 18.89 -25.77
N LEU A 67 7.55 17.88 -26.21
CA LEU A 67 6.17 18.07 -26.68
C LEU A 67 5.26 18.44 -25.52
N LEU A 68 5.37 17.72 -24.40
CA LEU A 68 4.63 17.99 -23.17
C LEU A 68 4.85 19.44 -22.69
N GLN A 69 6.11 19.87 -22.61
CA GLN A 69 6.49 21.25 -22.26
C GLN A 69 5.86 22.27 -23.21
N ARG A 70 5.89 22.01 -24.52
CA ARG A 70 5.32 22.91 -25.53
C ARG A 70 3.80 23.02 -25.40
N LEU A 71 3.11 21.91 -25.09
CA LEU A 71 1.66 21.88 -24.90
C LEU A 71 1.25 22.65 -23.63
N VAL A 72 1.96 22.48 -22.51
CA VAL A 72 1.69 23.24 -21.27
C VAL A 72 1.94 24.73 -21.47
N ARG A 73 3.03 25.15 -22.14
CA ARG A 73 3.26 26.57 -22.50
C ARG A 73 2.13 27.18 -23.34
N ARG A 74 1.32 26.36 -24.00
CA ARG A 74 0.16 26.77 -24.81
C ARG A 74 -1.17 26.71 -24.05
N GLY A 75 -1.14 26.50 -22.72
CA GLY A 75 -2.32 26.44 -21.86
C GLY A 75 -2.84 25.02 -21.60
N GLY A 76 -2.05 23.98 -21.91
CA GLY A 76 -2.43 22.61 -21.58
C GLY A 76 -2.53 22.37 -20.08
N ASN A 77 -3.65 21.80 -19.61
CA ASN A 77 -3.90 21.50 -18.21
C ASN A 77 -3.36 20.11 -17.80
N LEU A 78 -2.35 20.09 -16.92
CA LEU A 78 -1.71 18.86 -16.42
C LEU A 78 -2.59 18.05 -15.45
N GLN A 79 -3.64 18.64 -14.90
CA GLN A 79 -4.61 17.98 -14.03
C GLN A 79 -5.82 17.45 -14.81
N ARG A 80 -5.90 17.66 -16.13
CA ARG A 80 -7.04 17.18 -16.91
C ARG A 80 -7.10 15.66 -16.87
N LEU A 81 -8.24 15.14 -16.42
CA LEU A 81 -8.53 13.71 -16.43
C LEU A 81 -9.18 13.28 -17.75
N ASN A 82 -8.82 12.08 -18.24
CA ASN A 82 -9.50 11.40 -19.35
C ASN A 82 -10.69 10.56 -18.87
N ASP A 83 -11.34 9.81 -19.77
CA ASP A 83 -12.55 9.01 -19.46
C ASP A 83 -12.36 7.94 -18.39
N ILE A 84 -11.13 7.45 -18.19
CA ILE A 84 -10.80 6.50 -17.12
C ILE A 84 -10.27 7.21 -15.85
N SER A 85 -10.55 8.51 -15.76
CA SER A 85 -10.13 9.40 -14.69
C SER A 85 -8.62 9.37 -14.44
N ARG A 86 -7.78 9.32 -15.49
CA ARG A 86 -6.32 9.42 -15.37
C ARG A 86 -5.83 10.74 -15.91
N SER A 87 -4.77 11.26 -15.30
CA SER A 87 -4.05 12.46 -15.75
C SER A 87 -2.78 12.09 -16.54
N PRO A 88 -2.12 13.05 -17.21
CA PRO A 88 -0.82 12.85 -17.83
C PRO A 88 0.23 12.26 -16.86
N LEU A 89 0.24 12.68 -15.59
CA LEU A 89 1.17 12.14 -14.60
C LEU A 89 0.94 10.64 -14.36
N HIS A 90 -0.31 10.19 -14.30
CA HIS A 90 -0.63 8.75 -14.17
C HIS A 90 -0.08 7.92 -15.33
N TYR A 91 -0.06 8.47 -16.55
CA TYR A 91 0.53 7.83 -17.72
C TYR A 91 2.05 7.78 -17.66
N ALA A 92 2.69 8.88 -17.27
CA ALA A 92 4.14 8.93 -17.06
C ALA A 92 4.58 7.92 -16.00
N VAL A 93 3.84 7.83 -14.89
CA VAL A 93 4.10 6.89 -13.80
C VAL A 93 3.88 5.44 -14.26
N GLY A 94 2.77 5.15 -14.93
CA GLY A 94 2.49 3.82 -15.47
C GLY A 94 3.51 3.35 -16.53
N ARG A 95 4.25 4.28 -17.15
CA ARG A 95 5.34 3.99 -18.09
C ARG A 95 6.74 4.27 -17.52
N LYS A 96 6.85 4.59 -16.23
CA LYS A 96 8.10 4.81 -15.50
C LYS A 96 8.97 5.95 -16.07
N HIS A 97 8.35 6.95 -16.67
CA HIS A 97 9.04 8.12 -17.25
C HIS A 97 9.43 9.12 -16.16
N LYS A 98 10.50 8.83 -15.42
CA LYS A 98 10.95 9.59 -14.24
C LYS A 98 11.16 11.08 -14.53
N ASP A 99 11.74 11.44 -15.67
CA ASP A 99 12.02 12.85 -16.01
C ASP A 99 10.73 13.64 -16.28
N ILE A 100 9.75 13.00 -16.91
CA ILE A 100 8.41 13.59 -17.07
C ILE A 100 7.73 13.73 -15.71
N CYS A 101 7.85 12.74 -14.82
CA CYS A 101 7.27 12.83 -13.47
C CYS A 101 7.86 14.02 -12.70
N ARG A 102 9.19 14.17 -12.68
CA ARG A 102 9.88 15.31 -12.06
C ARG A 102 9.43 16.63 -12.65
N TRP A 103 9.39 16.71 -13.98
CA TRP A 103 9.01 17.94 -14.65
C TRP A 103 7.56 18.34 -14.40
N ILE A 104 6.62 17.38 -14.47
CA ILE A 104 5.20 17.63 -14.16
C ILE A 104 5.06 18.08 -12.71
N ALA A 105 5.66 17.36 -11.76
CA ALA A 105 5.57 17.68 -10.34
C ALA A 105 6.16 19.07 -10.00
N ALA A 106 7.29 19.43 -10.62
CA ALA A 106 7.89 20.75 -10.47
C ALA A 106 7.04 21.87 -11.12
N THR A 107 6.25 21.55 -12.15
CA THR A 107 5.40 22.52 -12.88
C THR A 107 4.06 22.72 -12.18
N ASP A 108 3.45 21.64 -11.69
CA ASP A 108 2.16 21.64 -11.03
C ASP A 108 2.11 20.54 -9.93
N PRO A 109 2.55 20.86 -8.70
CA PRO A 109 2.62 19.90 -7.61
C PRO A 109 1.27 19.27 -7.24
N ALA A 110 0.15 19.96 -7.49
CA ALA A 110 -1.18 19.44 -7.19
C ALA A 110 -1.54 18.18 -8.01
N THR A 111 -0.82 17.91 -9.10
CA THR A 111 -0.97 16.68 -9.88
C THR A 111 -0.57 15.41 -9.11
N LEU A 112 0.33 15.51 -8.12
CA LEU A 112 0.82 14.36 -7.34
C LEU A 112 -0.31 13.67 -6.57
N GLU A 113 -1.21 14.49 -6.01
CA GLU A 113 -2.32 14.04 -5.16
C GLU A 113 -3.60 13.70 -5.93
N GLN A 114 -3.58 13.90 -7.23
CA GLN A 114 -4.71 13.57 -8.06
C GLN A 114 -4.94 12.05 -8.06
N ARG A 115 -6.18 11.64 -7.83
CA ARG A 115 -6.58 10.24 -7.78
C ARG A 115 -7.08 9.76 -9.13
N ASN A 116 -6.69 8.55 -9.53
CA ASN A 116 -7.18 7.94 -10.75
C ASN A 116 -8.62 7.40 -10.61
N GLY A 117 -9.18 6.77 -11.65
CA GLY A 117 -10.50 6.13 -11.60
C GLY A 117 -10.61 4.93 -10.64
N GLN A 118 -9.50 4.41 -10.12
CA GLN A 118 -9.46 3.43 -9.03
C GLN A 118 -9.26 4.11 -7.67
N GLY A 119 -9.28 5.45 -7.63
CA GLY A 119 -9.04 6.31 -6.49
C GLY A 119 -7.62 6.27 -5.93
N ALA A 120 -6.63 5.76 -6.66
CA ALA A 120 -5.23 5.72 -6.23
C ALA A 120 -4.45 6.96 -6.69
N THR A 121 -3.58 7.50 -5.83
CA THR A 121 -2.57 8.50 -6.20
C THR A 121 -1.45 7.85 -7.01
N THR A 122 -0.60 8.69 -7.60
CA THR A 122 0.55 8.23 -8.40
C THR A 122 1.60 7.50 -7.55
N LEU A 123 1.83 7.95 -6.31
CA LEU A 123 2.70 7.25 -5.35
C LEU A 123 2.17 5.84 -5.05
N LEU A 124 0.87 5.69 -4.81
CA LEU A 124 0.25 4.40 -4.55
C LEU A 124 0.28 3.45 -5.76
N MET A 125 0.18 3.99 -6.99
CA MET A 125 0.37 3.19 -8.20
C MET A 125 1.79 2.63 -8.29
N ALA A 126 2.81 3.47 -8.05
CA ALA A 126 4.20 3.05 -8.06
C ALA A 126 4.49 2.01 -6.96
N ALA A 127 3.99 2.24 -5.75
CA ALA A 127 4.17 1.33 -4.62
C ALA A 127 3.51 -0.03 -4.85
N LYS A 128 2.27 -0.04 -5.35
CA LYS A 128 1.55 -1.27 -5.72
C LYS A 128 2.24 -2.05 -6.84
N ALA A 129 2.88 -1.35 -7.77
CA ALA A 129 3.66 -1.95 -8.85
C ALA A 129 5.09 -2.35 -8.43
N ARG A 130 5.48 -2.10 -7.17
CA ARG A 130 6.83 -2.34 -6.62
C ARG A 130 7.94 -1.56 -7.34
N GLU A 131 7.59 -0.41 -7.90
CA GLU A 131 8.53 0.48 -8.57
C GLU A 131 9.17 1.42 -7.56
N TRP A 132 10.03 0.89 -6.69
CA TRP A 132 10.63 1.62 -5.56
C TRP A 132 11.44 2.84 -5.99
N ASP A 133 12.17 2.74 -7.09
CA ASP A 133 12.83 3.87 -7.72
C ASP A 133 11.88 5.01 -8.08
N LEU A 134 10.69 4.68 -8.57
CA LEU A 134 9.68 5.67 -8.96
C LEU A 134 8.99 6.23 -7.72
N CYS A 135 8.78 5.42 -6.68
CA CYS A 135 8.32 5.89 -5.37
C CYS A 135 9.31 6.92 -4.81
N ARG A 136 10.62 6.64 -4.86
CA ARG A 136 11.66 7.59 -4.46
C ARG A 136 11.54 8.91 -5.20
N VAL A 137 11.45 8.88 -6.53
CA VAL A 137 11.27 10.10 -7.34
C VAL A 137 10.02 10.88 -6.95
N LEU A 138 8.89 10.20 -6.72
CA LEU A 138 7.63 10.87 -6.35
C LEU A 138 7.69 11.47 -4.95
N LEU A 139 8.33 10.80 -3.99
CA LEU A 139 8.55 11.33 -2.63
C LEU A 139 9.51 12.53 -2.64
N GLU A 140 10.60 12.47 -3.41
CA GLU A 140 11.51 13.60 -3.62
C GLU A 140 10.80 14.80 -4.28
N CYS A 141 9.77 14.54 -5.08
CA CYS A 141 8.93 15.59 -5.68
C CYS A 141 7.85 16.14 -4.73
N GLY A 142 7.71 15.60 -3.52
CA GLY A 142 6.75 16.07 -2.52
C GLY A 142 5.38 15.40 -2.54
N ALA A 143 5.26 14.18 -3.09
CA ALA A 143 4.03 13.41 -2.97
C ALA A 143 3.68 13.12 -1.50
N ASP A 144 2.39 13.16 -1.16
CA ASP A 144 1.92 12.80 0.18
C ASP A 144 2.21 11.32 0.46
N VAL A 145 3.18 11.10 1.35
CA VAL A 145 3.64 9.79 1.78
C VAL A 145 2.55 8.98 2.48
N ASN A 146 1.56 9.67 3.08
CA ASN A 146 0.49 9.08 3.88
C ASN A 146 -0.82 8.92 3.10
N ALA A 147 -0.82 9.20 1.79
CA ALA A 147 -1.97 8.96 0.93
C ALA A 147 -2.43 7.49 1.06
N ALA A 148 -3.68 7.30 1.47
CA ALA A 148 -4.28 5.97 1.62
C ALA A 148 -5.07 5.55 0.37
N GLY A 149 -4.92 4.30 -0.04
CA GLY A 149 -5.66 3.69 -1.13
C GLY A 149 -7.12 3.43 -0.76
N PRO A 150 -8.08 3.64 -1.67
CA PRO A 150 -9.50 3.63 -1.34
C PRO A 150 -10.06 2.22 -1.07
N SER A 151 -9.46 1.17 -1.64
CA SER A 151 -9.96 -0.20 -1.49
C SER A 151 -9.73 -0.75 -0.09
N HIS A 152 -8.47 -0.69 0.38
CA HIS A 152 -8.04 -1.34 1.62
C HIS A 152 -7.40 -0.38 2.63
N GLY A 153 -7.27 0.91 2.34
CA GLY A 153 -6.58 1.86 3.23
C GLY A 153 -5.06 1.71 3.22
N TRP A 154 -4.48 1.04 2.23
CA TRP A 154 -3.03 0.85 2.16
C TRP A 154 -2.31 2.15 1.81
N THR A 155 -1.30 2.49 2.58
CA THR A 155 -0.35 3.59 2.30
C THR A 155 0.88 3.07 1.56
N CYS A 156 1.76 3.97 1.10
CA CYS A 156 3.06 3.58 0.52
C CYS A 156 3.86 2.70 1.49
N LEU A 157 3.86 3.04 2.78
CA LEU A 157 4.57 2.31 3.82
C LEU A 157 4.04 0.88 4.00
N HIS A 158 2.74 0.64 3.87
CA HIS A 158 2.18 -0.73 3.91
C HIS A 158 2.72 -1.62 2.78
N TYR A 159 2.80 -1.09 1.55
CA TYR A 159 3.37 -1.82 0.42
C TYR A 159 4.87 -2.09 0.63
N ALA A 160 5.63 -1.07 1.07
CA ALA A 160 7.06 -1.19 1.30
C ALA A 160 7.40 -2.14 2.46
N ALA A 161 6.59 -2.18 3.51
CA ALA A 161 6.80 -3.09 4.64
C ALA A 161 6.65 -4.57 4.26
N GLY A 162 5.78 -4.90 3.30
CA GLY A 162 5.60 -6.27 2.86
C GLY A 162 6.62 -6.72 1.79
N GLU A 163 6.95 -5.85 0.85
CA GLU A 163 7.64 -6.23 -0.40
C GLU A 163 8.79 -5.29 -0.81
N GLY A 164 9.08 -4.28 0.00
CA GLY A 164 10.09 -3.26 -0.23
C GLY A 164 11.47 -3.63 0.31
N THR A 165 12.42 -2.73 0.08
CA THR A 165 13.76 -2.81 0.65
C THR A 165 13.87 -1.94 1.90
N ARG A 166 14.88 -2.20 2.72
CA ARG A 166 15.21 -1.38 3.89
C ARG A 166 15.34 0.10 3.53
N GLU A 167 16.07 0.40 2.47
CA GLU A 167 16.32 1.77 2.01
C GLU A 167 15.03 2.48 1.60
N MET A 168 14.06 1.76 1.05
CA MET A 168 12.76 2.33 0.69
C MET A 168 11.91 2.62 1.93
N VAL A 169 11.91 1.72 2.92
CA VAL A 169 11.20 1.94 4.19
C VAL A 169 11.81 3.12 4.94
N GLU A 170 13.14 3.16 5.09
CA GLU A 170 13.84 4.29 5.71
C GLU A 170 13.55 5.61 4.95
N LEU A 171 13.54 5.58 3.61
CA LEU A 171 13.15 6.76 2.82
C LEU A 171 11.72 7.22 3.14
N ILE A 172 10.75 6.31 3.15
CA ILE A 172 9.35 6.64 3.46
C ILE A 172 9.24 7.24 4.87
N LEU A 173 9.92 6.67 5.85
CA LEU A 173 9.92 7.15 7.23
C LEU A 173 10.57 8.53 7.37
N ASN A 174 11.68 8.77 6.66
CA ASN A 174 12.33 10.07 6.60
C ASN A 174 11.46 11.16 5.94
N HIS A 175 10.51 10.76 5.10
CA HIS A 175 9.50 11.65 4.51
C HIS A 175 8.24 11.80 5.38
N GLY A 176 8.20 11.23 6.60
CA GLY A 176 7.08 11.33 7.53
C GLY A 176 6.00 10.25 7.36
N GLY A 177 6.38 9.09 6.83
CA GLY A 177 5.49 7.93 6.72
C GLY A 177 4.96 7.49 8.10
N ASP A 178 3.64 7.37 8.21
CA ASP A 178 2.95 7.02 9.45
C ASP A 178 3.03 5.51 9.76
N LEU A 179 3.81 5.16 10.78
CA LEU A 179 3.92 3.79 11.30
C LEU A 179 2.66 3.29 12.02
N GLY A 180 1.80 4.21 12.47
CA GLY A 180 0.51 3.91 13.11
C GLY A 180 -0.65 3.81 12.14
N ALA A 181 -0.43 4.06 10.84
CA ALA A 181 -1.49 3.99 9.83
C ALA A 181 -2.11 2.59 9.82
N VAL A 182 -3.44 2.51 9.84
CA VAL A 182 -4.17 1.24 9.81
C VAL A 182 -4.94 1.06 8.50
N THR A 183 -4.79 -0.12 7.90
CA THR A 183 -5.66 -0.56 6.81
C THR A 183 -7.09 -0.79 7.29
N LYS A 184 -8.05 -0.95 6.37
CA LYS A 184 -9.43 -1.33 6.70
C LYS A 184 -9.56 -2.67 7.43
N GLY A 185 -8.53 -3.51 7.37
CA GLY A 185 -8.45 -4.77 8.13
C GLY A 185 -7.69 -4.64 9.45
N GLY A 186 -7.45 -3.42 9.93
CA GLY A 186 -6.72 -3.16 11.18
C GLY A 186 -5.22 -3.49 11.11
N GLY A 187 -4.67 -3.73 9.92
CA GLY A 187 -3.25 -4.03 9.77
C GLY A 187 -2.41 -2.76 9.68
N THR A 188 -1.37 -2.67 10.50
CA THR A 188 -0.32 -1.64 10.46
C THR A 188 0.80 -2.03 9.48
N PRO A 189 1.71 -1.12 9.11
CA PRO A 189 2.87 -1.47 8.31
C PRO A 189 3.77 -2.51 8.97
N LEU A 190 4.02 -2.41 10.29
CA LEU A 190 4.80 -3.41 11.04
C LEU A 190 4.19 -4.81 10.91
N ARG A 191 2.86 -4.92 10.96
CA ARG A 191 2.16 -6.19 10.75
C ARG A 191 2.38 -6.77 9.35
N MET A 192 2.51 -5.93 8.32
CA MET A 192 2.85 -6.41 6.97
C MET A 192 4.26 -7.00 6.92
N ALA A 193 5.25 -6.34 7.55
CA ALA A 193 6.62 -6.87 7.64
C ALA A 193 6.67 -8.21 8.40
N VAL A 194 5.90 -8.34 9.49
CA VAL A 194 5.78 -9.58 10.27
C VAL A 194 5.16 -10.70 9.45
N ARG A 195 4.03 -10.46 8.77
CA ARG A 195 3.38 -11.46 7.92
C ARG A 195 4.25 -11.89 6.73
N CYS A 196 5.06 -10.99 6.19
CA CYS A 196 6.01 -11.31 5.13
C CYS A 196 7.32 -11.91 5.66
N ASN A 197 7.45 -12.12 6.98
CA ASN A 197 8.63 -12.64 7.65
C ASN A 197 9.93 -11.87 7.30
N ASN A 198 9.82 -10.54 7.16
CA ASN A 198 10.97 -9.71 6.83
C ASN A 198 11.61 -9.14 8.11
N THR A 199 12.50 -9.93 8.70
CA THR A 199 13.14 -9.63 10.00
C THR A 199 13.96 -8.34 10.01
N ASP A 200 14.59 -7.97 8.89
CA ASP A 200 15.32 -6.70 8.77
C ASP A 200 14.36 -5.51 8.80
N LEU A 201 13.25 -5.56 8.05
CA LEU A 201 12.24 -4.51 8.07
C LEU A 201 11.53 -4.40 9.43
N ILE A 202 11.28 -5.52 10.11
CA ILE A 202 10.72 -5.50 11.48
C ILE A 202 11.64 -4.68 12.40
N LYS A 203 12.95 -4.98 12.42
CA LYS A 203 13.92 -4.26 13.26
C LYS A 203 13.93 -2.77 12.93
N VAL A 204 14.07 -2.42 11.66
CA VAL A 204 14.11 -1.03 11.21
C VAL A 204 12.84 -0.28 11.62
N MET A 205 11.67 -0.86 11.43
CA MET A 205 10.42 -0.19 11.78
C MET A 205 10.28 0.02 13.30
N VAL A 206 10.68 -0.96 14.11
CA VAL A 206 10.69 -0.81 15.58
C VAL A 206 11.71 0.24 16.02
N ASP A 207 12.90 0.28 15.42
CA ASP A 207 13.93 1.29 15.70
C ASP A 207 13.44 2.71 15.37
N TYR A 208 12.59 2.86 14.36
CA TYR A 208 11.92 4.12 14.01
C TYR A 208 10.67 4.43 14.86
N GLY A 209 10.34 3.58 15.84
CA GLY A 209 9.26 3.82 16.80
C GLY A 209 7.91 3.18 16.46
N ALA A 210 7.88 2.12 15.65
CA ALA A 210 6.65 1.36 15.44
C ALA A 210 6.17 0.74 16.75
N ASP A 211 4.87 0.86 17.04
CA ASP A 211 4.30 0.29 18.26
C ASP A 211 4.20 -1.24 18.17
N ILE A 212 5.12 -1.93 18.84
CA ILE A 212 5.15 -3.38 18.95
C ILE A 212 4.03 -3.94 19.86
N HIS A 213 3.38 -3.09 20.65
CA HIS A 213 2.30 -3.46 21.56
C HIS A 213 0.90 -3.18 20.98
N ALA A 214 0.82 -2.63 19.77
CA ALA A 214 -0.44 -2.37 19.11
C ALA A 214 -1.27 -3.67 18.96
N VAL A 215 -2.57 -3.53 19.20
CA VAL A 215 -3.58 -4.58 19.01
C VAL A 215 -4.65 -4.07 18.05
N ASP A 216 -5.22 -4.95 17.24
CA ASP A 216 -6.39 -4.60 16.43
C ASP A 216 -7.69 -4.62 17.25
N ASP A 217 -8.82 -4.33 16.60
CA ASP A 217 -10.14 -4.29 17.22
C ASP A 217 -10.56 -5.63 17.87
N THR A 218 -9.88 -6.73 17.52
CA THR A 218 -10.10 -8.05 18.11
C THR A 218 -9.14 -8.36 19.26
N GLY A 219 -8.33 -7.39 19.70
CA GLY A 219 -7.29 -7.59 20.70
C GLY A 219 -6.09 -8.38 20.18
N THR A 220 -6.00 -8.64 18.87
CA THR A 220 -4.95 -9.46 18.29
C THR A 220 -3.68 -8.63 18.14
N SER A 221 -2.66 -8.96 18.93
CA SER A 221 -1.34 -8.31 18.89
C SER A 221 -0.44 -8.81 17.76
N ILE A 222 0.70 -8.15 17.56
CA ILE A 222 1.71 -8.55 16.57
C ILE A 222 2.24 -9.98 16.75
N VAL A 223 2.35 -10.46 18.00
CA VAL A 223 2.83 -11.82 18.31
C VAL A 223 1.81 -12.84 17.81
N HIS A 224 0.51 -12.60 18.01
CA HIS A 224 -0.53 -13.49 17.48
C HIS A 224 -0.46 -13.60 15.95
N TRP A 225 -0.25 -12.48 15.25
CA TRP A 225 -0.07 -12.49 13.80
C TRP A 225 1.16 -13.29 13.34
N ALA A 226 2.28 -13.20 14.06
CA ALA A 226 3.48 -13.99 13.76
C ALA A 226 3.27 -15.51 13.91
N LEU A 227 2.29 -15.92 14.72
CA LEU A 227 1.94 -17.33 14.94
C LEU A 227 1.06 -17.93 13.84
N GLU A 228 0.59 -17.15 12.86
CA GLU A 228 -0.24 -17.68 11.78
C GLU A 228 0.55 -18.58 10.82
N ASP A 229 1.81 -18.23 10.55
CA ASP A 229 2.69 -18.95 9.62
C ASP A 229 3.67 -19.91 10.32
N GLY A 230 3.69 -19.93 11.66
CA GLY A 230 4.55 -20.85 12.42
C GLY A 230 6.04 -20.57 12.36
N ASN A 231 6.44 -19.32 12.10
CA ASN A 231 7.86 -18.98 12.04
C ASN A 231 8.42 -18.62 13.43
N LEU A 232 9.08 -19.58 14.08
CA LEU A 232 9.68 -19.40 15.41
C LEU A 232 10.69 -18.24 15.45
N THR A 233 11.53 -18.08 14.43
CA THR A 233 12.54 -17.00 14.38
C THR A 233 11.89 -15.61 14.41
N ASN A 234 10.75 -15.46 13.73
CA ASN A 234 9.99 -14.21 13.72
C ASN A 234 9.38 -13.90 15.10
N VAL A 235 8.80 -14.91 15.75
CA VAL A 235 8.26 -14.79 17.11
C VAL A 235 9.38 -14.42 18.11
N GLN A 236 10.52 -15.10 18.04
CA GLN A 236 11.69 -14.81 18.87
C GLN A 236 12.17 -13.38 18.68
N LEU A 237 12.31 -12.92 17.44
CA LEU A 237 12.70 -11.55 17.14
C LEU A 237 11.73 -10.53 17.74
N LEU A 238 10.41 -10.73 17.60
CA LEU A 238 9.43 -9.81 18.17
C LEU A 238 9.56 -9.72 19.68
N VAL A 239 9.81 -10.85 20.35
CA VAL A 239 10.00 -10.89 21.80
C VAL A 239 11.32 -10.24 22.22
N GLU A 240 12.40 -10.43 21.46
CA GLU A 240 13.66 -9.69 21.64
C GLU A 240 13.48 -8.17 21.51
N LEU A 241 12.58 -7.74 20.62
CA LEU A 241 12.19 -6.34 20.43
C LEU A 241 11.18 -5.84 21.47
N GLY A 242 10.82 -6.67 22.46
CA GLY A 242 9.98 -6.28 23.59
C GLY A 242 8.51 -6.71 23.50
N ALA A 243 8.09 -7.43 22.45
CA ALA A 243 6.73 -7.91 22.36
C ALA A 243 6.39 -8.88 23.51
N SER A 244 5.21 -8.72 24.10
CA SER A 244 4.75 -9.59 25.18
C SER A 244 4.11 -10.86 24.62
N VAL A 245 4.51 -12.03 25.14
CA VAL A 245 3.85 -13.32 24.89
C VAL A 245 2.68 -13.61 25.85
N ARG A 246 2.30 -12.64 26.69
CA ARG A 246 1.21 -12.80 27.69
C ARG A 246 -0.10 -12.10 27.31
N VAL A 247 -0.08 -11.47 26.16
CA VAL A 247 -1.24 -10.83 25.54
C VAL A 247 -2.37 -11.84 25.38
N LYS A 248 -3.60 -11.33 25.45
CA LYS A 248 -4.80 -12.10 25.15
C LYS A 248 -5.59 -11.36 24.08
N ASP A 249 -6.04 -12.08 23.07
CA ASP A 249 -7.04 -11.54 22.15
C ASP A 249 -8.43 -11.40 22.82
N ALA A 250 -9.42 -10.87 22.10
CA ALA A 250 -10.78 -10.67 22.60
C ALA A 250 -11.50 -11.98 22.96
N ARG A 251 -11.02 -13.13 22.47
CA ARG A 251 -11.51 -14.45 22.86
C ARG A 251 -10.76 -15.01 24.06
N GLY A 252 -9.80 -14.28 24.61
CA GLY A 252 -8.95 -14.72 25.70
C GLY A 252 -7.86 -15.70 25.27
N HIS A 253 -7.63 -15.88 23.95
CA HIS A 253 -6.56 -16.74 23.46
C HIS A 253 -5.22 -16.08 23.73
N THR A 254 -4.30 -16.86 24.30
CA THR A 254 -2.88 -16.49 24.44
C THR A 254 -2.10 -16.91 23.19
N PRO A 255 -0.85 -16.45 23.02
CA PRO A 255 0.08 -16.98 22.04
C PRO A 255 0.17 -18.52 22.04
N LEU A 256 0.15 -19.16 23.21
CA LEU A 256 0.15 -20.62 23.31
C LEU A 256 -1.12 -21.25 22.71
N HIS A 257 -2.30 -20.62 22.84
CA HIS A 257 -3.53 -21.11 22.19
C HIS A 257 -3.40 -21.07 20.66
N TRP A 258 -2.87 -19.97 20.11
CA TRP A 258 -2.68 -19.81 18.66
C TRP A 258 -1.67 -20.83 18.13
N ALA A 259 -0.51 -20.96 18.77
CA ALA A 259 0.50 -21.96 18.40
C ALA A 259 -0.06 -23.39 18.46
N ALA A 260 -0.84 -23.68 19.50
CA ALA A 260 -1.44 -24.99 19.68
C ALA A 260 -2.52 -25.32 18.64
N GLN A 261 -3.38 -24.34 18.33
CA GLN A 261 -4.43 -24.47 17.31
C GLN A 261 -3.85 -24.64 15.91
N ARG A 262 -2.70 -24.02 15.60
CA ARG A 262 -2.05 -24.10 14.29
C ARG A 262 -1.08 -25.28 14.16
N GLY A 263 -0.77 -25.98 15.25
CA GLY A 263 0.09 -27.16 15.24
C GLY A 263 1.59 -26.84 15.27
N HIS A 264 1.99 -25.64 15.72
CA HIS A 264 3.39 -25.22 15.75
C HIS A 264 4.12 -25.77 16.98
N VAL A 265 4.63 -26.99 16.85
CA VAL A 265 5.28 -27.76 17.92
C VAL A 265 6.48 -27.03 18.53
N ASP A 266 7.36 -26.53 17.68
CA ASP A 266 8.58 -25.80 18.05
C ASP A 266 8.26 -24.49 18.79
N ILE A 267 7.23 -23.77 18.36
CA ILE A 267 6.77 -22.56 19.04
C ILE A 267 6.10 -22.90 20.38
N CYS A 268 5.29 -23.95 20.46
CA CYS A 268 4.72 -24.38 21.73
C CYS A 268 5.82 -24.74 22.74
N GLU A 269 6.80 -25.54 22.32
CA GLU A 269 7.94 -25.91 23.15
C GLU A 269 8.74 -24.66 23.58
N TRP A 270 8.99 -23.74 22.65
CA TRP A 270 9.71 -22.50 22.95
C TRP A 270 8.93 -21.60 23.91
N LEU A 271 7.63 -21.38 23.72
CA LEU A 271 6.79 -20.56 24.60
C LEU A 271 6.74 -21.12 26.02
N LEU A 272 6.61 -22.44 26.17
CA LEU A 272 6.59 -23.10 27.49
C LEU A 272 7.95 -22.99 28.21
N ARG A 273 9.06 -23.10 27.48
CA ARG A 273 10.40 -22.92 28.05
C ARG A 273 10.73 -21.45 28.35
N TYR A 274 10.42 -20.56 27.42
CA TYR A 274 10.74 -19.13 27.48
C TYR A 274 9.87 -18.39 28.49
N GLY A 275 8.56 -18.66 28.49
CA GLY A 275 7.63 -18.13 29.50
C GLY A 275 7.85 -18.73 30.89
N GLY A 276 8.58 -19.86 30.98
CA GLY A 276 8.99 -20.50 32.22
C GLY A 276 7.81 -20.77 33.16
N ALA A 277 8.00 -20.55 34.46
CA ALA A 277 6.96 -20.72 35.48
C ALA A 277 5.80 -19.70 35.40
N GLN A 278 5.85 -18.73 34.48
CA GLN A 278 4.84 -17.69 34.36
C GLN A 278 3.90 -17.91 33.17
N GLU A 279 4.23 -18.80 32.23
CA GLU A 279 3.28 -19.24 31.21
C GLU A 279 2.36 -20.28 31.82
N ASN A 280 1.06 -20.02 31.79
CA ASN A 280 0.07 -20.99 32.22
C ASN A 280 -0.27 -21.91 31.05
N VAL A 281 0.32 -23.11 31.01
CA VAL A 281 0.00 -24.16 30.02
C VAL A 281 -1.49 -24.48 29.96
N ASN A 282 -2.20 -24.27 31.09
CA ASN A 282 -3.63 -24.46 31.26
C ASN A 282 -4.40 -23.12 31.26
N ALA A 283 -3.85 -22.08 30.61
CA ALA A 283 -4.56 -20.83 30.43
C ALA A 283 -5.91 -21.09 29.76
N GLN A 284 -6.97 -20.52 30.30
CA GLN A 284 -8.31 -20.68 29.78
C GLN A 284 -8.72 -19.44 28.99
N CYS A 285 -9.17 -19.66 27.76
CA CYS A 285 -9.84 -18.65 26.97
C CYS A 285 -11.34 -18.59 27.28
N ASN A 286 -12.09 -17.75 26.56
CA ASN A 286 -13.54 -17.72 26.66
C ASN A 286 -14.12 -19.12 26.36
N GLY A 287 -15.00 -19.60 27.24
CA GLY A 287 -15.50 -20.98 27.20
C GLY A 287 -14.64 -21.99 27.95
N PHE A 288 -13.67 -21.55 28.74
CA PHE A 288 -12.83 -22.38 29.62
C PHE A 288 -11.95 -23.41 28.90
N LEU A 289 -11.68 -23.17 27.61
CA LEU A 289 -10.89 -24.06 26.76
C LEU A 289 -9.40 -23.75 26.92
N THR A 290 -8.58 -24.80 26.93
CA THR A 290 -7.12 -24.72 27.07
C THR A 290 -6.41 -24.82 25.71
N PRO A 291 -5.11 -24.49 25.61
CA PRO A 291 -4.32 -24.77 24.41
C PRO A 291 -4.37 -26.24 23.99
N LEU A 292 -4.37 -27.18 24.96
CA LEU A 292 -4.44 -28.62 24.69
C LEU A 292 -5.77 -29.01 24.02
N TYR A 293 -6.89 -28.39 24.43
CA TYR A 293 -8.17 -28.60 23.76
C TYR A 293 -8.09 -28.24 22.27
N TYR A 294 -7.53 -27.08 21.93
CA TYR A 294 -7.40 -26.65 20.54
C TYR A 294 -6.46 -27.57 19.73
N ALA A 295 -5.30 -27.93 20.30
CA ALA A 295 -4.40 -28.89 19.65
C ALA A 295 -5.09 -30.23 19.35
N ALA A 296 -5.87 -30.75 20.31
CA ALA A 296 -6.58 -32.02 20.14
C ALA A 296 -7.73 -31.90 19.13
N LYS A 297 -8.49 -30.81 19.18
CA LYS A 297 -9.61 -30.52 18.27
C LYS A 297 -9.14 -30.47 16.80
N GLU A 298 -8.00 -29.84 16.56
CA GLU A 298 -7.41 -29.71 15.21
C GLU A 298 -6.51 -30.92 14.84
N GLY A 299 -6.35 -31.90 15.73
CA GLY A 299 -5.64 -33.17 15.46
C GLY A 299 -4.11 -33.11 15.56
N HIS A 300 -3.55 -32.09 16.19
CA HIS A 300 -2.10 -31.86 16.31
C HIS A 300 -1.48 -32.72 17.43
N ARG A 301 -1.28 -34.01 17.14
CA ARG A 301 -0.80 -35.01 18.11
C ARG A 301 0.51 -34.66 18.81
N GLU A 302 1.50 -34.14 18.08
CA GLU A 302 2.80 -33.79 18.68
C GLU A 302 2.69 -32.57 19.59
N VAL A 303 1.87 -31.58 19.25
CA VAL A 303 1.56 -30.45 20.13
C VAL A 303 0.87 -30.96 21.41
N CYS A 304 -0.10 -31.87 21.29
CA CYS A 304 -0.74 -32.46 22.47
C CYS A 304 0.27 -33.12 23.40
N ARG A 305 1.24 -33.88 22.86
CA ARG A 305 2.31 -34.50 23.65
C ARG A 305 3.19 -33.45 24.32
N VAL A 306 3.61 -32.41 23.60
CA VAL A 306 4.39 -31.31 24.17
C VAL A 306 3.64 -30.67 25.33
N LEU A 307 2.39 -30.26 25.12
CA LEU A 307 1.58 -29.64 26.17
C LEU A 307 1.42 -30.56 27.39
N GLN A 308 1.11 -31.85 27.19
CA GLN A 308 0.98 -32.83 28.27
C GLN A 308 2.28 -33.06 29.05
N ASN A 309 3.42 -33.12 28.36
CA ASN A 309 4.74 -33.25 29.00
C ASN A 309 5.06 -32.06 29.92
N HIS A 310 4.51 -30.88 29.62
CA HIS A 310 4.62 -29.68 30.44
C HIS A 310 3.44 -29.52 31.43
N GLY A 311 2.62 -30.56 31.65
CA GLY A 311 1.52 -30.55 32.62
C GLY A 311 0.19 -29.99 32.10
N GLY A 312 0.05 -29.88 30.78
CA GLY A 312 -1.17 -29.45 30.11
C GLY A 312 -2.32 -30.44 30.24
N ASP A 313 -3.52 -29.94 30.52
CA ASP A 313 -4.77 -30.70 30.59
C ASP A 313 -5.90 -30.03 29.79
N PHE A 314 -7.05 -30.71 29.70
CA PHE A 314 -8.23 -30.21 28.97
C PHE A 314 -9.05 -29.18 29.77
N GLY A 315 -8.60 -28.81 30.98
CA GLY A 315 -9.36 -28.01 31.94
C GLY A 315 -10.46 -28.82 32.65
N GLY A 316 -10.98 -28.25 33.75
CA GLY A 316 -11.94 -28.91 34.64
C GLY A 316 -13.31 -29.27 34.03
N LEU A 317 -13.60 -28.84 32.80
CA LEU A 317 -14.87 -29.12 32.12
C LEU A 317 -14.90 -30.45 31.35
N PHE A 318 -13.74 -31.08 31.10
CA PHE A 318 -13.69 -32.37 30.40
C PHE A 318 -13.88 -33.59 31.33
N ILE A 319 -14.00 -33.39 32.65
CA ILE A 319 -14.20 -34.45 33.65
C ILE A 319 -15.70 -34.76 33.87
N MET A 320 -16.63 -34.18 33.10
CA MET A 320 -18.08 -34.40 33.30
C MET A 320 -18.85 -34.88 32.07
N ARG A 321 -18.38 -35.92 31.37
CA ARG A 321 -19.27 -36.83 30.61
C ARG A 321 -18.71 -38.24 30.56
#